data_AF-A0A3S1B2L4-F1
#
_entry.id   AF-A0A3S1B2L4-F1
#
_cell.length_a   1.000
_cell.length_b   1.000
_cell.length_c   1.000
_cell.angle_alpha   90.00
_cell.angle_beta   90.00
_cell.angle_gamma   90.00
#
_symmetry.space_group_name_H-M   'P 1'
#
loop_
_entity.id
_entity.type
_entity.pdbx_description
1 polymer ?
#
loop_
_entity_poly.entity_id
_entity_poly.type
_entity_poly.pdbx_seq_one_letter_code
_entity_poly.pdbx_strand_id
1 'polypeptide(L)'
;MAENGFQSACTYIYDPAILLRLTSSTFQAEYKNGVKPLNPGENLKLRPLCLEDYDKGYLQLLSQLTSVGDVTREQFEDRFNKMKACDDTYYITVIEDLTSKQVIGSATLVKEQKFIHGSTARARVEDVVVSDSCRGKQLGKV
;
A
#
# COMPACT_ATOMS: atom_id res chain seq x y z
N MET A 1 -14.63 19.89 -31.34
CA MET A 1 -13.63 20.22 -30.29
C MET A 1 -13.76 19.13 -29.24
N ALA A 2 -12.79 18.21 -29.18
CA ALA A 2 -12.84 17.09 -28.25
C ALA A 2 -12.23 17.52 -26.91
N GLU A 3 -13.02 17.44 -25.84
CA GLU A 3 -12.53 17.56 -24.48
C GLU A 3 -11.75 16.28 -24.13
N ASN A 4 -10.43 16.35 -24.23
CA ASN A 4 -9.55 15.36 -23.62
C ASN A 4 -9.57 15.62 -22.11
N GLY A 5 -10.46 14.91 -21.41
CA GLY A 5 -10.43 14.83 -19.95
C GLY A 5 -9.06 14.34 -19.50
N PHE A 6 -8.28 15.22 -18.90
CA PHE A 6 -7.02 14.89 -18.26
C PHE A 6 -7.34 14.01 -17.05
N GLN A 7 -7.29 12.70 -17.24
CA GLN A 7 -7.41 11.75 -16.15
C GLN A 7 -6.14 11.91 -15.31
N SER A 8 -6.22 12.69 -14.23
CA SER A 8 -5.10 12.86 -13.29
C SER A 8 -4.55 11.49 -12.92
N ALA A 9 -3.30 11.23 -13.31
CA ALA A 9 -2.61 10.02 -12.93
C ALA A 9 -2.43 10.04 -11.40
N CYS A 10 -3.05 9.09 -10.68
CA CYS A 10 -2.88 9.00 -9.22
C CYS A 10 -1.40 8.79 -8.93
N THR A 11 -0.84 9.71 -8.13
CA THR A 11 0.59 9.78 -7.89
C THR A 11 0.95 8.76 -6.82
N TYR A 12 1.54 7.64 -7.22
CA TYR A 12 1.91 6.56 -6.31
C TYR A 12 3.18 6.85 -5.50
N ILE A 13 3.27 6.33 -4.28
CA ILE A 13 4.41 6.54 -3.38
C ILE A 13 5.68 5.84 -3.89
N TYR A 14 5.53 4.76 -4.64
CA TYR A 14 6.60 4.09 -5.39
C TYR A 14 6.07 3.58 -6.74
N ASP A 15 6.96 3.18 -7.65
CA ASP A 15 6.60 2.66 -8.98
C ASP A 15 5.81 1.33 -8.88
N PRO A 16 4.53 1.27 -9.32
CA PRO A 16 3.74 0.04 -9.31
C PRO A 16 4.39 -1.15 -10.04
N ALA A 17 5.28 -0.91 -11.01
CA ALA A 17 5.99 -1.97 -11.71
C ALA A 17 6.90 -2.80 -10.79
N ILE A 18 7.21 -2.33 -9.58
CA ILE A 18 7.91 -3.12 -8.55
C ILE A 18 7.05 -4.33 -8.13
N LEU A 19 5.75 -4.15 -7.89
CA LEU A 19 4.85 -5.24 -7.51
C LEU A 19 4.71 -6.27 -8.65
N LEU A 20 4.66 -5.80 -9.90
CA LEU A 20 4.52 -6.66 -11.07
C LEU A 20 5.76 -7.54 -11.34
N ARG A 21 6.92 -7.14 -10.82
CA ARG A 21 8.16 -7.90 -10.92
C ARG A 21 8.30 -8.99 -9.87
N LEU A 22 7.43 -9.01 -8.86
CA LEU A 22 7.42 -10.07 -7.86
C LEU A 22 6.92 -11.37 -8.50
N THR A 23 7.63 -12.47 -8.27
CA THR A 23 7.32 -13.76 -8.89
C THR A 23 6.68 -14.71 -7.90
N SER A 24 5.62 -15.41 -8.30
CA SER A 24 4.88 -16.36 -7.46
C SER A 24 5.75 -17.42 -6.77
N SER A 25 6.92 -17.75 -7.34
CA SER A 25 7.87 -18.73 -6.81
C SER A 25 8.53 -18.33 -5.49
N THR A 26 8.48 -17.06 -5.08
CA THR A 26 9.05 -16.59 -3.82
C THR A 26 8.07 -16.70 -2.64
N PHE A 27 6.78 -16.91 -2.90
CA PHE A 27 5.76 -16.95 -1.87
C PHE A 27 5.53 -18.39 -1.41
N GLN A 28 5.78 -18.66 -0.13
CA GLN A 28 5.63 -19.99 0.46
C GLN A 28 4.31 -20.20 1.19
N ALA A 29 3.45 -19.18 1.26
CA ALA A 29 2.18 -19.26 1.96
C ALA A 29 1.12 -20.02 1.15
N GLU A 30 0.28 -20.79 1.83
CA GLU A 30 -0.93 -21.34 1.24
C GLU A 30 -2.04 -20.30 1.16
N TYR A 31 -2.60 -20.14 -0.04
CA TYR A 31 -3.75 -19.28 -0.33
C TYR A 31 -4.97 -20.14 -0.69
N LYS A 32 -6.16 -19.73 -0.26
CA LYS A 32 -7.44 -20.39 -0.53
C LYS A 32 -8.44 -19.38 -1.11
N ASN A 33 -9.57 -19.88 -1.60
CA ASN A 33 -10.70 -19.05 -2.06
C ASN A 33 -10.35 -18.05 -3.17
N GLY A 34 -9.44 -18.43 -4.07
CA GLY A 34 -9.07 -17.61 -5.24
C GLY A 34 -8.08 -16.48 -4.96
N VAL A 35 -7.69 -16.25 -3.70
CA VAL A 35 -6.64 -15.29 -3.32
C VAL A 35 -5.28 -15.77 -3.82
N LYS A 36 -4.45 -14.85 -4.31
CA LYS A 36 -3.06 -15.09 -4.73
C LYS A 36 -2.17 -13.94 -4.22
N PRO A 37 -0.84 -14.12 -4.09
CA PRO A 37 0.06 -13.10 -3.53
C PRO A 37 -0.02 -11.70 -4.16
N LEU A 38 -0.33 -11.63 -5.46
CA LEU A 38 -0.45 -10.35 -6.19
C LEU A 38 -1.86 -10.11 -6.72
N ASN A 39 -2.81 -10.99 -6.40
CA ASN A 39 -4.20 -10.86 -6.77
C ASN A 39 -5.07 -11.17 -5.54
N PRO A 40 -5.42 -10.13 -4.75
CA PRO A 40 -6.12 -10.29 -3.48
C PRO A 40 -7.54 -10.87 -3.61
N GLY A 41 -8.10 -10.92 -4.81
CA GLY A 41 -9.44 -11.44 -5.07
C GLY A 41 -10.23 -10.56 -6.05
N GLU A 42 -11.45 -10.97 -6.36
CA GLU A 42 -12.33 -10.21 -7.24
C GLU A 42 -12.64 -8.81 -6.68
N ASN A 43 -12.62 -7.80 -7.56
CA ASN A 43 -12.83 -6.39 -7.22
C ASN A 43 -11.85 -5.83 -6.18
N LEU A 44 -10.76 -6.53 -5.87
CA LEU A 44 -9.71 -6.05 -5.00
C LEU A 44 -8.46 -5.74 -5.80
N LYS A 45 -7.79 -4.64 -5.47
CA LYS A 45 -6.57 -4.21 -6.15
C LYS A 45 -5.44 -3.98 -5.16
N LEU A 46 -4.38 -4.77 -5.29
CA LEU A 46 -3.10 -4.51 -4.63
C LEU A 46 -2.34 -3.45 -5.43
N ARG A 47 -1.95 -2.34 -4.79
CA ARG A 47 -1.22 -1.24 -5.43
C ARG A 47 -0.45 -0.40 -4.40
N PRO A 48 0.48 0.47 -4.83
CA PRO A 48 1.06 1.45 -3.92
C PRO A 48 -0.02 2.41 -3.39
N LEU A 49 0.25 3.00 -2.23
CA LEU A 49 -0.50 4.17 -1.73
C LEU A 49 -0.40 5.33 -2.73
N CYS A 50 -1.48 6.08 -2.95
CA CYS A 50 -1.44 7.38 -3.64
C CYS A 50 -2.12 8.50 -2.85
N LEU A 51 -1.93 9.75 -3.27
CA LEU A 51 -2.42 10.94 -2.57
C LEU A 51 -3.93 10.92 -2.34
N GLU A 52 -4.67 10.42 -3.32
CA GLU A 52 -6.14 10.32 -3.27
C GLU A 52 -6.64 9.32 -2.22
N ASP A 53 -5.77 8.47 -1.67
CA ASP A 53 -6.17 7.49 -0.65
C ASP A 53 -6.54 8.12 0.69
N TYR A 54 -6.18 9.40 0.89
CA TYR A 54 -6.75 10.19 1.99
C TYR A 54 -8.27 10.22 1.93
N ASP A 55 -8.86 10.40 0.73
CA ASP A 55 -10.31 10.43 0.54
C ASP A 55 -10.93 9.02 0.46
N LYS A 56 -10.09 7.98 0.36
CA LYS A 56 -10.50 6.57 0.31
C LYS A 56 -10.38 5.85 1.64
N GLY A 57 -10.34 6.59 2.75
CA GLY A 57 -10.42 6.00 4.07
C GLY A 57 -9.09 5.49 4.63
N TYR A 58 -7.94 5.88 4.08
CA TYR A 58 -6.65 5.31 4.50
C TYR A 58 -6.32 5.57 5.98
N LEU A 59 -6.54 6.80 6.47
CA LEU A 59 -6.29 7.13 7.87
C LEU A 59 -7.29 6.43 8.80
N GLN A 60 -8.54 6.25 8.35
CA GLN A 60 -9.57 5.50 9.06
C GLN A 60 -9.18 4.02 9.16
N LEU A 61 -8.60 3.43 8.11
CA LEU A 61 -8.05 2.08 8.16
C LEU A 61 -6.91 1.99 9.19
N LEU A 62 -5.94 2.91 9.17
CA LEU A 62 -4.83 2.93 10.13
C LEU A 62 -5.32 3.11 11.58
N SER A 63 -6.43 3.82 11.79
CA SER A 63 -7.03 3.99 13.12
C SER A 63 -7.52 2.67 13.75
N GLN A 64 -7.73 1.63 12.95
CA GLN A 64 -8.04 0.29 13.44
C GLN A 64 -6.82 -0.46 14.00
N LEU A 65 -5.60 0.03 13.71
CA LEU A 65 -4.35 -0.53 14.23
C LEU A 65 -3.87 0.24 15.46
N THR A 66 -3.86 1.57 15.39
CA THR A 66 -3.36 2.44 16.47
C THR A 66 -3.95 3.86 16.36
N SER A 67 -3.66 4.73 17.32
CA SER A 67 -4.06 6.14 17.25
C SER A 67 -3.35 6.86 16.10
N VAL A 68 -4.13 7.51 15.23
CA VAL A 68 -3.62 8.34 14.11
C VAL A 68 -3.62 9.83 14.46
N GLY A 69 -4.59 10.28 15.27
CA GLY A 69 -4.83 11.70 15.56
C GLY A 69 -5.54 12.45 14.42
N ASP A 70 -5.65 13.76 14.58
CA ASP A 70 -6.33 14.65 13.63
C ASP A 70 -5.39 15.09 12.50
N VAL A 71 -5.10 14.17 11.57
CA VAL A 71 -4.25 14.45 10.41
C VAL A 71 -5.08 15.11 9.31
N THR A 72 -4.72 16.35 8.97
CA THR A 72 -5.32 17.11 7.86
C THR A 72 -4.83 16.60 6.50
N ARG A 73 -5.55 16.95 5.43
CA ARG A 73 -5.15 16.65 4.04
C ARG A 73 -3.75 17.17 3.73
N GLU A 74 -3.46 18.43 4.10
CA GLU A 74 -2.16 19.08 3.85
C GLU A 74 -1.02 18.34 4.56
N GLN A 75 -1.22 17.90 5.80
CA GLN A 75 -0.24 17.11 6.54
C GLN A 75 -0.02 15.73 5.91
N PHE A 76 -1.09 15.09 5.43
CA PHE A 76 -0.98 13.82 4.71
C PHE A 76 -0.17 13.97 3.42
N GLU A 77 -0.47 14.99 2.62
CA GLU A 77 0.24 15.26 1.36
C GLU A 77 1.72 15.61 1.60
N ASP A 78 2.02 16.46 2.59
CA ASP A 78 3.41 16.77 2.98
C ASP A 78 4.16 15.52 3.43
N ARG A 79 3.55 14.68 4.27
CA ARG A 79 4.15 13.42 4.73
C ARG A 79 4.38 12.45 3.57
N PHE A 80 3.39 12.30 2.70
CA PHE A 80 3.46 11.45 1.52
C PHE A 80 4.62 11.87 0.61
N ASN A 81 4.72 13.17 0.31
CA ASN A 81 5.77 13.70 -0.56
C ASN A 81 7.16 13.52 0.04
N LYS A 82 7.32 13.72 1.36
CA LYS A 82 8.59 13.45 2.07
C LYS A 82 9.00 11.98 1.98
N MET A 83 8.06 11.06 2.19
CA MET A 83 8.33 9.62 2.08
C MET A 83 8.67 9.22 0.64
N LYS A 84 7.92 9.73 -0.34
CA LYS A 84 8.15 9.48 -1.77
C LYS A 84 9.51 10.00 -2.24
N ALA A 85 9.98 11.14 -1.71
CA ALA A 85 11.29 11.70 -2.05
C ALA A 85 12.46 10.91 -1.46
N CYS A 86 12.22 10.00 -0.51
CA CYS A 86 13.22 9.06 -0.03
C CYS A 86 13.29 7.85 -0.97
N ASP A 87 14.11 7.97 -2.00
CA ASP A 87 14.34 6.90 -2.98
C ASP A 87 14.65 5.56 -2.30
N ASP A 88 14.04 4.50 -2.83
CA ASP A 88 14.28 3.10 -2.40
C ASP A 88 14.14 2.89 -0.87
N THR A 89 13.25 3.64 -0.21
CA THR A 89 13.09 3.60 1.25
C THR A 89 11.68 3.16 1.69
N TYR A 90 10.63 3.83 1.22
CA TYR A 90 9.25 3.61 1.68
C TYR A 90 8.39 2.89 0.63
N TYR A 91 7.91 1.70 0.98
CA TYR A 91 7.04 0.89 0.15
C TYR A 91 5.71 0.66 0.85
N ILE A 92 4.88 1.70 0.89
CA ILE A 92 3.53 1.61 1.46
C ILE A 92 2.59 1.01 0.41
N THR A 93 2.12 -0.20 0.67
CA THR A 93 1.26 -0.96 -0.22
C THR A 93 -0.13 -1.07 0.39
N VAL A 94 -1.15 -0.97 -0.45
CA VAL A 94 -2.56 -0.99 -0.05
C VAL A 94 -3.36 -1.99 -0.88
N ILE A 95 -4.44 -2.47 -0.28
CA ILE A 95 -5.51 -3.19 -0.98
C ILE A 95 -6.72 -2.26 -1.03
N GLU A 96 -7.14 -1.89 -2.24
CA GLU A 96 -8.38 -1.15 -2.48
C GLU A 96 -9.49 -2.11 -2.87
N ASP A 97 -10.68 -1.96 -2.27
CA ASP A 97 -11.91 -2.52 -2.80
C ASP A 97 -12.49 -1.55 -3.84
N LEU A 98 -12.52 -2.00 -5.10
CA LEU A 98 -12.96 -1.21 -6.25
C LEU A 98 -14.48 -0.97 -6.26
N THR A 99 -15.25 -1.77 -5.51
CA THR A 99 -16.70 -1.63 -5.38
C THR A 99 -17.03 -0.45 -4.48
N SER A 100 -16.45 -0.43 -3.27
CA SER A 100 -16.64 0.64 -2.29
C SER A 100 -15.73 1.84 -2.51
N LYS A 101 -14.67 1.68 -3.32
CA LYS A 101 -13.60 2.66 -3.54
C LYS A 101 -12.90 3.06 -2.23
N GLN A 102 -12.74 2.09 -1.32
CA GLN A 102 -12.09 2.28 -0.03
C GLN A 102 -10.80 1.45 0.06
N VAL A 103 -9.83 1.96 0.81
CA VAL A 103 -8.64 1.19 1.19
C VAL A 103 -9.00 0.28 2.36
N ILE A 104 -8.86 -1.03 2.16
CA ILE A 104 -9.30 -2.07 3.10
C ILE A 104 -8.15 -2.88 3.71
N GLY A 105 -6.92 -2.66 3.25
CA GLY A 105 -5.71 -3.27 3.80
C GLY A 105 -4.48 -2.44 3.49
N SER A 106 -3.49 -2.48 4.37
CA SER A 106 -2.20 -1.84 4.16
C SER A 106 -1.08 -2.57 4.88
N ALA A 107 0.12 -2.49 4.31
CA ALA A 107 1.38 -2.84 4.95
C ALA A 107 2.47 -1.92 4.42
N THR A 108 3.44 -1.60 5.28
CA THR A 108 4.60 -0.77 4.93
C THR A 108 5.86 -1.61 4.98
N LEU A 109 6.63 -1.62 3.90
CA LEU A 109 8.02 -2.08 3.94
C LEU A 109 8.95 -0.86 3.96
N VAL A 110 9.77 -0.73 5.00
CA VAL A 110 10.81 0.30 5.11
C VAL A 110 12.18 -0.34 4.89
N LYS A 111 12.91 0.14 3.89
CA LYS A 111 14.27 -0.29 3.58
C LYS A 111 15.28 0.71 4.13
N GLU A 112 16.03 0.31 5.15
CA GLU A 112 17.06 1.14 5.77
C GLU A 112 18.45 0.78 5.23
N GLN A 113 19.20 1.76 4.72
CA GLN A 113 20.59 1.57 4.28
C GLN A 113 21.54 1.50 5.48
N LYS A 114 22.54 0.61 5.42
CA LYS A 114 23.49 0.34 6.52
C LYS A 114 24.91 0.23 5.97
N PHE A 115 25.92 0.76 6.67
CA PHE A 115 27.32 0.52 6.32
C PHE A 115 27.80 -0.89 6.70
N ILE A 116 27.27 -1.43 7.80
CA ILE A 116 27.61 -2.78 8.27
C ILE A 116 27.22 -3.84 7.24
N HIS A 117 27.92 -4.97 7.29
CA HIS A 117 27.78 -6.09 6.33
C HIS A 117 28.07 -5.71 4.87
N GLY A 118 28.84 -4.65 4.62
CA GLY A 118 29.28 -4.26 3.29
C GLY A 118 28.28 -3.37 2.55
N SER A 119 27.85 -2.28 3.19
CA SER A 119 26.90 -1.31 2.60
C SER A 119 25.56 -1.95 2.21
N THR A 120 25.06 -2.86 3.06
CA THR A 120 23.79 -3.57 2.83
C THR A 120 22.57 -2.75 3.22
N ALA A 121 21.37 -3.30 3.01
CA ALA A 121 20.13 -2.73 3.51
C ALA A 121 19.38 -3.73 4.41
N ARG A 122 18.64 -3.20 5.38
CA ARG A 122 17.72 -3.97 6.23
C ARG A 122 16.30 -3.52 5.96
N ALA A 123 15.42 -4.47 5.65
CA ALA A 123 14.01 -4.18 5.50
C ALA A 123 13.23 -4.45 6.81
N ARG A 124 12.22 -3.64 7.08
CA ARG A 124 11.25 -3.84 8.18
C ARG A 124 9.84 -3.80 7.61
N VAL A 125 8.99 -4.69 8.12
CA VAL A 125 7.56 -4.66 7.84
C VAL A 125 6.88 -3.97 9.02
N GLU A 126 6.15 -2.91 8.74
CA GLU A 126 5.50 -2.02 9.71
C GLU A 126 4.03 -1.79 9.30
N ASP A 127 3.23 -1.28 10.24
CA ASP A 127 1.87 -0.79 10.02
C ASP A 127 0.93 -1.74 9.24
N VAL A 128 1.01 -3.04 9.54
CA VAL A 128 0.17 -4.07 8.89
C VAL A 128 -1.24 -4.04 9.46
N VAL A 129 -2.22 -3.74 8.61
CA VAL A 129 -3.64 -3.66 9.00
C VAL A 129 -4.55 -4.15 7.89
N VAL A 130 -5.61 -4.86 8.27
CA VAL A 130 -6.75 -5.21 7.40
C VAL A 130 -8.02 -4.78 8.09
N SER A 131 -8.90 -4.12 7.33
CA SER A 131 -10.22 -3.67 7.77
C SER A 131 -10.96 -4.81 8.46
N ASP A 132 -11.56 -4.55 9.61
CA ASP A 132 -12.33 -5.50 10.41
C ASP A 132 -13.38 -6.29 9.60
N SER A 133 -14.11 -5.61 8.71
CA SER A 133 -15.09 -6.16 7.77
C SER A 133 -14.52 -7.14 6.73
N CYS A 134 -13.19 -7.18 6.60
CA CYS A 134 -12.45 -8.04 5.69
C CYS A 134 -11.48 -9.00 6.40
N ARG A 135 -11.48 -9.05 7.74
CA ARG A 135 -10.65 -10.01 8.48
C ARG A 135 -11.09 -11.46 8.21
N GLY A 136 -10.14 -12.39 8.29
CA GLY A 136 -10.37 -13.80 7.97
C GLY A 136 -10.42 -14.14 6.46
N LYS A 137 -10.38 -13.14 5.58
CA LYS A 137 -10.39 -13.33 4.11
C LYS A 137 -9.00 -13.49 3.48
N GLN A 138 -7.99 -13.85 4.29
CA GLN A 138 -6.60 -14.08 3.88
C GLN A 138 -5.83 -12.85 3.34
N LEU A 139 -6.40 -11.65 3.36
CA LEU A 139 -5.75 -10.45 2.85
C LEU A 139 -4.45 -10.07 3.60
N GLY A 140 -4.28 -10.49 4.86
CA GLY A 140 -3.01 -10.29 5.57
C GLY A 140 -1.86 -11.23 5.14
N LYS A 141 -2.13 -12.22 4.28
CA LYS A 141 -1.11 -13.08 3.66
C LYS A 141 -0.64 -12.55 2.30
N VAL A 142 -1.40 -11.61 1.75
CA VAL A 142 -1.14 -10.93 0.47
C VAL A 142 -0.27 -9.72 0.79
#